data_AF-A0A0D1YQZ6-F1
#
_entry.id   AF-A0A0D1YQZ6-F1
#
_cell.length_a   1.000
_cell.length_b   1.000
_cell.length_c   1.000
_cell.angle_alpha   90.00
_cell.angle_beta   90.00
_cell.angle_gamma   90.00
#
_symmetry.space_group_name_H-M   'P 1'
#
loop_
_entity.id
_entity.type
_entity.pdbx_description
1 polymer ?
#
loop_
_entity_poly.entity_id
_entity_poly.type
_entity_poly.pdbx_seq_one_letter_code
_entity_poly.pdbx_strand_id
1 'polypeptide(L)'
;MKVETAAVALLFATSSLAAPRARLSEKTLKEDPDFGLCIPTMKFEGGLGGRSAGDFTFLPTDPLCARGQQEALNPNIITNRICDQLSTACNANEAAKELCRDAQAKIRTLGTRNKSTADTWNTLLGFGGALTNPDGGLSEPGFRSKDLKIKREEVTTIERRFIECRTDVWLDDCNGWSAPEPVVKREVIEPAPEPVVKREAEPEPEPEAAPTPAAEPAVVKRDVEAAPVENKAKRAIENFVECSTDVWLDNCNGWP
;
A
#
# COMPACT_ATOMS: atom_id res chain seq x y z
N MET A 1 67.84 -35.19 -77.80
CA MET A 1 66.48 -35.72 -77.56
C MET A 1 65.85 -34.96 -76.40
N LYS A 2 64.55 -34.64 -76.49
CA LYS A 2 63.63 -34.09 -75.46
C LYS A 2 63.58 -32.56 -75.26
N VAL A 3 62.87 -31.87 -76.17
CA VAL A 3 61.44 -31.46 -76.08
C VAL A 3 60.92 -30.90 -74.73
N GLU A 4 60.47 -29.64 -74.80
CA GLU A 4 59.34 -28.94 -74.12
C GLU A 4 59.26 -28.97 -72.57
N THR A 5 58.74 -27.98 -71.85
CA THR A 5 57.55 -27.14 -72.03
C THR A 5 57.64 -25.96 -71.06
N ALA A 6 57.06 -24.81 -71.44
CA ALA A 6 56.83 -23.68 -70.55
C ALA A 6 55.64 -23.96 -69.61
N ALA A 7 55.75 -23.53 -68.36
CA ALA A 7 54.61 -23.39 -67.46
C ALA A 7 54.70 -22.03 -66.75
N VAL A 8 53.85 -21.09 -67.18
CA VAL A 8 53.60 -19.82 -66.50
C VAL A 8 52.60 -20.11 -65.37
N ALA A 9 53.07 -20.04 -64.13
CA ALA A 9 52.22 -20.17 -62.95
C ALA A 9 51.57 -18.82 -62.62
N LEU A 10 50.25 -18.72 -62.82
CA LEU A 10 49.44 -17.61 -62.34
C LEU A 10 49.17 -17.80 -60.83
N LEU A 11 49.71 -16.91 -60.00
CA LEU A 11 49.38 -16.82 -58.58
C LEU A 11 48.12 -15.96 -58.42
N PHE A 12 46.97 -16.59 -58.15
CA PHE A 12 45.78 -15.89 -57.66
C PHE A 12 45.94 -15.63 -56.16
N ALA A 13 46.26 -14.40 -55.78
CA ALA A 13 46.12 -13.93 -54.41
C ALA A 13 44.64 -13.73 -54.09
N THR A 14 44.03 -14.70 -53.40
CA THR A 14 42.68 -14.56 -52.84
C THR A 14 42.76 -13.77 -51.55
N SER A 15 42.64 -12.45 -51.66
CA SER A 15 42.47 -11.57 -50.51
C SER A 15 41.10 -11.83 -49.87
N SER A 16 41.04 -12.71 -48.86
CA SER A 16 39.88 -12.77 -47.97
C SER A 16 39.79 -11.47 -47.18
N LEU A 17 38.89 -10.59 -47.58
CA LEU A 17 38.40 -9.50 -46.75
C LEU A 17 37.62 -10.11 -45.58
N ALA A 18 38.30 -10.35 -44.47
CA ALA A 18 37.62 -10.49 -43.19
C ALA A 18 36.99 -9.14 -42.86
N ALA A 19 35.70 -8.98 -43.16
CA ALA A 19 34.93 -7.83 -42.70
C ALA A 19 35.08 -7.74 -41.18
N PRO A 20 35.35 -6.55 -40.61
CA PRO A 20 35.30 -6.39 -39.17
C PRO A 20 33.88 -6.75 -38.75
N ARG A 21 33.72 -7.88 -38.05
CA ARG A 21 32.52 -8.10 -37.24
C ARG A 21 32.51 -6.94 -36.26
N ALA A 22 31.66 -5.95 -36.54
CA ALA A 22 31.22 -5.02 -35.52
C ALA A 22 30.73 -5.90 -34.37
N ARG A 23 31.55 -6.05 -33.33
CA ARG A 23 31.04 -6.48 -32.04
C ARG A 23 30.08 -5.35 -31.71
N LEU A 24 28.78 -5.59 -31.91
CA LEU A 24 27.77 -4.81 -31.23
C LEU A 24 28.24 -4.83 -29.79
N SER A 25 28.65 -3.67 -29.28
CA SER A 25 28.97 -3.52 -27.88
C SER A 25 27.70 -3.95 -27.19
N GLU A 26 27.70 -5.18 -26.67
CA GLU A 26 26.63 -5.76 -25.90
C GLU A 26 26.58 -4.85 -24.69
N LYS A 27 25.79 -3.78 -24.80
CA LYS A 27 25.38 -2.98 -23.66
C LYS A 27 24.85 -4.04 -22.73
N THR A 28 25.61 -4.32 -21.68
CA THR A 28 25.21 -5.21 -20.61
C THR A 28 23.77 -4.85 -20.31
N LEU A 29 22.85 -5.73 -20.73
CA LEU A 29 21.45 -5.60 -20.42
C LEU A 29 21.39 -5.88 -18.93
N LYS A 30 21.62 -4.85 -18.12
CA LYS A 30 21.32 -4.92 -16.71
C LYS A 30 19.81 -5.02 -16.66
N GLU A 31 19.32 -6.18 -16.28
CA GLU A 31 17.88 -6.37 -16.15
C GLU A 31 17.34 -5.35 -15.15
N ASP A 32 16.17 -4.80 -15.47
CA ASP A 32 15.48 -3.92 -14.54
C ASP A 32 15.10 -4.70 -13.27
N PRO A 33 15.12 -4.05 -12.11
CA PRO A 33 14.75 -4.69 -10.86
C PRO A 33 13.28 -5.12 -10.89
N ASP A 34 13.04 -6.42 -10.72
CA ASP A 34 11.71 -7.01 -10.53
C ASP A 34 11.63 -7.61 -9.12
N PHE A 35 10.77 -7.01 -8.29
CA PHE A 35 10.58 -7.42 -6.90
C PHE A 35 9.64 -8.62 -6.74
N GLY A 36 9.11 -9.15 -7.86
CA GLY A 36 8.21 -10.28 -7.90
C GLY A 36 6.88 -9.98 -7.21
N LEU A 37 6.52 -10.79 -6.21
CA LEU A 37 5.25 -10.70 -5.50
C LEU A 37 5.19 -9.58 -4.45
N CYS A 38 6.32 -8.95 -4.14
CA CYS A 38 6.42 -8.01 -3.03
C CYS A 38 6.50 -6.56 -3.49
N ILE A 39 5.91 -5.67 -2.69
CA ILE A 39 6.14 -4.22 -2.78
C ILE A 39 7.08 -3.84 -1.64
N PRO A 40 8.41 -3.73 -1.85
CA PRO A 40 9.40 -3.63 -0.76
C PRO A 40 9.46 -2.23 -0.11
N THR A 41 8.32 -1.59 0.13
CA THR A 41 8.23 -0.27 0.76
C THR A 41 8.26 -0.35 2.28
N MET A 42 8.69 0.74 2.89
CA MET A 42 8.78 0.93 4.32
C MET A 42 7.87 2.07 4.75
N LYS A 43 7.18 1.88 5.87
CA LYS A 43 6.40 2.93 6.55
C LYS A 43 7.08 3.39 7.83
N PHE A 44 6.75 4.60 8.23
CA PHE A 44 7.16 5.24 9.47
C PHE A 44 5.98 6.02 10.02
N GLU A 45 5.33 5.46 11.04
CA GLU A 45 4.14 6.06 11.63
C GLU A 45 4.08 5.82 13.14
N GLY A 46 3.37 6.72 13.81
CA GLY A 46 3.14 6.64 15.24
C GLY A 46 2.02 5.66 15.59
N GLY A 47 2.16 4.93 16.71
CA GLY A 47 1.10 4.07 17.25
C GLY A 47 1.06 2.64 16.71
N LEU A 48 2.07 2.21 15.97
CA LEU A 48 2.19 0.82 15.53
C LEU A 48 2.31 -0.16 16.71
N GLY A 49 1.79 -1.38 16.55
CA GLY A 49 1.90 -2.44 17.56
C GLY A 49 1.16 -2.14 18.87
N GLY A 50 0.19 -1.22 18.86
CA GLY A 50 -0.54 -0.80 20.07
C GLY A 50 0.24 0.18 20.96
N ARG A 51 1.33 0.78 20.45
CA ARG A 51 2.07 1.84 21.13
C ARG A 51 1.28 3.14 21.15
N SER A 52 1.76 4.14 21.89
CA SER A 52 1.12 5.45 21.87
C SER A 52 1.24 6.10 20.49
N ALA A 53 0.29 6.97 20.12
CA ALA A 53 0.32 7.67 18.83
C ALA A 53 1.62 8.50 18.62
N GLY A 54 2.33 8.86 19.69
CA GLY A 54 3.61 9.57 19.64
C GLY A 54 4.83 8.66 19.51
N ASP A 55 4.67 7.34 19.58
CA ASP A 55 5.75 6.36 19.45
C ASP A 55 5.89 5.90 18.01
N PHE A 56 6.86 6.48 17.31
CA PHE A 56 7.10 6.20 15.90
C PHE A 56 8.04 5.03 15.73
N THR A 57 7.67 4.14 14.82
CA THR A 57 8.47 2.96 14.48
C THR A 57 8.38 2.69 12.99
N PHE A 58 9.30 1.85 12.52
CA PHE A 58 9.36 1.40 11.14
C PHE A 58 8.74 0.01 11.01
N LEU A 59 8.10 -0.25 9.87
CA LEU A 59 7.61 -1.58 9.49
C LEU A 59 7.64 -1.71 7.95
N PRO A 60 7.76 -2.91 7.36
CA PRO A 60 7.44 -3.06 5.94
C PRO A 60 5.95 -2.78 5.73
N THR A 61 5.63 -2.09 4.63
CA THR A 61 4.22 -1.83 4.30
C THR A 61 3.56 -3.06 3.70
N ASP A 62 4.31 -3.81 2.89
CA ASP A 62 3.82 -5.02 2.24
C ASP A 62 3.70 -6.19 3.23
N PRO A 63 2.52 -6.85 3.32
CA PRO A 63 2.30 -7.95 4.25
C PRO A 63 3.20 -9.17 4.03
N LEU A 64 3.64 -9.46 2.79
CA LEU A 64 4.57 -10.55 2.52
C LEU A 64 5.97 -10.19 3.05
N CYS A 65 6.42 -8.96 2.84
CA CYS A 65 7.65 -8.44 3.46
C CYS A 65 7.56 -8.41 4.99
N ALA A 66 6.41 -8.05 5.55
CA ALA A 66 6.19 -7.90 6.98
C ALA A 66 5.96 -9.21 7.73
N ARG A 67 5.72 -10.33 7.05
CA ARG A 67 5.42 -11.63 7.69
C ARG A 67 6.45 -11.94 8.78
N GLY A 68 6.01 -12.27 9.99
CA GLY A 68 6.92 -12.62 11.09
C GLY A 68 7.83 -11.49 11.61
N GLN A 69 7.62 -10.25 11.14
CA GLN A 69 8.32 -9.06 11.61
C GLN A 69 7.37 -8.15 12.37
N GLN A 70 7.80 -7.72 13.56
CA GLN A 70 7.15 -6.64 14.31
C GLN A 70 7.79 -5.29 13.98
N GLU A 71 7.17 -4.22 14.46
CA GLU A 71 7.70 -2.87 14.28
C GLU A 71 9.07 -2.71 14.96
N ALA A 72 9.90 -1.82 14.42
CA ALA A 72 11.24 -1.58 14.95
C ALA A 72 11.58 -0.10 15.01
N LEU A 73 12.28 0.30 16.08
CA LEU A 73 12.87 1.65 16.19
C LEU A 73 14.10 1.83 15.29
N ASN A 74 14.76 0.72 14.94
CA ASN A 74 15.95 0.75 14.08
C ASN A 74 15.56 0.37 12.64
N PRO A 75 15.62 1.29 11.68
CA PRO A 75 15.23 1.03 10.28
C PRO A 75 16.06 -0.07 9.63
N ASN A 76 17.29 -0.32 10.10
CA ASN A 76 18.15 -1.38 9.56
C ASN A 76 17.60 -2.79 9.82
N ILE A 77 16.78 -2.98 10.85
CA ILE A 77 16.08 -4.26 11.09
C ILE A 77 15.04 -4.48 9.99
N ILE A 78 14.33 -3.42 9.63
CA ILE A 78 13.28 -3.47 8.60
C ILE A 78 13.88 -3.63 7.20
N THR A 79 14.96 -2.91 6.86
CA THR A 79 15.63 -3.09 5.57
C THR A 79 16.21 -4.49 5.41
N ASN A 80 16.79 -5.08 6.47
CA ASN A 80 17.21 -6.48 6.48
C ASN A 80 16.03 -7.40 6.18
N ARG A 81 14.91 -7.24 6.90
CA ARG A 81 13.72 -8.07 6.71
C ARG A 81 13.22 -8.03 5.26
N ILE A 82 13.10 -6.84 4.69
CA ILE A 82 12.61 -6.67 3.32
C ILE A 82 13.54 -7.39 2.32
N CYS A 83 14.86 -7.19 2.40
CA CYS A 83 15.79 -7.85 1.50
C CYS A 83 15.81 -9.39 1.68
N ASP A 84 15.63 -9.89 2.91
CA ASP A 84 15.52 -11.32 3.19
C ASP A 84 14.26 -11.91 2.53
N GLN A 85 13.12 -11.20 2.59
CA GLN A 85 11.90 -11.65 1.92
C GLN A 85 12.04 -11.62 0.40
N LEU A 86 12.71 -10.59 -0.17
CA LEU A 86 13.01 -10.55 -1.60
C LEU A 86 13.82 -11.78 -2.06
N SER A 87 14.68 -12.30 -1.19
CA SER A 87 15.52 -13.47 -1.48
C SER A 87 14.82 -14.82 -1.28
N THR A 88 13.67 -14.86 -0.60
CA THR A 88 13.05 -16.11 -0.15
C THR A 88 11.60 -16.29 -0.58
N ALA A 89 10.74 -15.30 -0.35
CA ALA A 89 9.29 -15.42 -0.50
C ALA A 89 8.72 -14.60 -1.66
N CYS A 90 9.44 -13.56 -2.11
CA CYS A 90 8.92 -12.64 -3.12
C CYS A 90 9.19 -13.09 -4.56
N ASN A 91 10.06 -14.08 -4.78
CA ASN A 91 10.49 -14.48 -6.12
C ASN A 91 11.10 -13.32 -6.94
N ALA A 92 11.85 -12.44 -6.27
CA ALA A 92 12.49 -11.29 -6.92
C ALA A 92 13.68 -11.72 -7.80
N ASN A 93 13.97 -10.97 -8.85
CA ASN A 93 15.14 -11.20 -9.69
C ASN A 93 16.44 -10.73 -9.01
N GLU A 94 17.59 -11.09 -9.59
CA GLU A 94 18.90 -10.73 -9.01
C GLU A 94 19.14 -9.21 -9.02
N ALA A 95 18.64 -8.48 -10.02
CA ALA A 95 18.75 -7.03 -10.08
C ALA A 95 18.02 -6.34 -8.91
N ALA A 96 16.83 -6.81 -8.54
CA ALA A 96 16.09 -6.33 -7.38
C ALA A 96 16.78 -6.64 -6.05
N LYS A 97 17.36 -7.84 -5.90
CA LYS A 97 18.13 -8.20 -4.69
C LYS A 97 19.39 -7.35 -4.54
N GLU A 98 20.09 -7.10 -5.64
CA GLU A 98 21.24 -6.19 -5.66
C GLU A 98 20.83 -4.77 -5.27
N LEU A 99 19.79 -4.23 -5.90
CA LEU A 99 19.26 -2.91 -5.59
C LEU A 99 18.84 -2.79 -4.11
N CYS A 100 18.23 -3.83 -3.54
CA CYS A 100 17.88 -3.85 -2.12
C CYS A 100 19.10 -3.76 -1.21
N ARG A 101 20.18 -4.50 -1.52
CA ARG A 101 21.43 -4.44 -0.75
C ARG A 101 22.11 -3.07 -0.86
N ASP A 102 22.09 -2.46 -2.03
CA ASP A 102 22.61 -1.10 -2.23
C ASP A 102 21.80 -0.06 -1.45
N ALA A 103 20.46 -0.17 -1.51
CA ALA A 103 19.58 0.70 -0.74
C ALA A 103 19.80 0.53 0.77
N GLN A 104 19.98 -0.72 1.24
CA GLN A 104 20.28 -1.04 2.62
C GLN A 104 21.60 -0.42 3.08
N ALA A 105 22.66 -0.49 2.26
CA ALA A 105 23.94 0.16 2.54
C ALA A 105 23.78 1.69 2.65
N LYS A 106 22.98 2.31 1.77
CA LYS A 106 22.70 3.75 1.83
C LYS A 106 21.94 4.13 3.10
N ILE A 107 20.93 3.36 3.51
CA ILE A 107 20.20 3.61 4.77
C ILE A 107 21.09 3.46 6.00
N ARG A 108 21.98 2.46 6.01
CA ARG A 108 22.98 2.31 7.09
C ARG A 108 23.87 3.55 7.21
N THR A 109 24.36 4.06 6.09
CA THR A 109 25.19 5.28 6.04
C THR A 109 24.41 6.52 6.42
N LEU A 110 23.13 6.62 6.04
CA LEU A 110 22.28 7.76 6.36
C LEU A 110 22.10 7.92 7.88
N GLY A 111 21.96 6.82 8.61
CA GLY A 111 21.93 6.81 10.08
C GLY A 111 20.72 7.50 10.74
N THR A 112 19.83 8.11 9.95
CA THR A 112 18.60 8.73 10.43
C THR A 112 17.58 7.68 10.88
N ARG A 113 16.66 8.08 11.75
CA ARG A 113 15.59 7.23 12.31
C ARG A 113 14.25 7.99 12.35
N ASN A 114 13.93 8.66 11.26
CA ASN A 114 12.70 9.43 11.12
C ASN A 114 12.06 9.17 9.75
N LYS A 115 10.99 9.89 9.43
CA LYS A 115 10.25 9.75 8.16
C LYS A 115 11.15 9.80 6.93
N SER A 116 12.17 10.67 6.92
CA SER A 116 13.11 10.80 5.79
C SER A 116 13.85 9.49 5.48
N THR A 117 14.05 8.61 6.47
CA THR A 117 14.67 7.30 6.26
C THR A 117 13.77 6.41 5.41
N ALA A 118 12.47 6.35 5.73
CA ALA A 118 11.49 5.58 4.98
C ALA A 118 11.28 6.16 3.57
N ASP A 119 11.18 7.48 3.45
CA ASP A 119 11.07 8.17 2.16
C ASP A 119 12.29 7.89 1.27
N THR A 120 13.50 7.95 1.84
CA THR A 120 14.75 7.64 1.13
C THR A 120 14.78 6.18 0.68
N TRP A 121 14.43 5.25 1.56
CA TRP A 121 14.35 3.82 1.22
C TRP A 121 13.39 3.58 0.05
N ASN A 122 12.17 4.11 0.14
CA ASN A 122 11.15 3.96 -0.90
C ASN A 122 11.63 4.55 -2.22
N THR A 123 12.26 5.73 -2.19
CA THR A 123 12.81 6.38 -3.38
C THR A 123 13.92 5.54 -4.02
N LEU A 124 14.83 4.96 -3.23
CA LEU A 124 15.94 4.14 -3.72
C LEU A 124 15.48 2.89 -4.45
N LEU A 125 14.31 2.35 -4.08
CA LEU A 125 13.71 1.18 -4.72
C LEU A 125 12.74 1.53 -5.85
N GLY A 126 12.59 2.81 -6.21
CA GLY A 126 11.72 3.26 -7.29
C GLY A 126 10.29 3.64 -6.87
N PHE A 127 10.00 3.66 -5.57
CA PHE A 127 8.69 4.02 -4.99
C PHE A 127 8.70 5.43 -4.38
N GLY A 128 9.35 6.38 -5.05
CA GLY A 128 9.36 7.78 -4.61
C GLY A 128 7.94 8.34 -4.46
N GLY A 129 7.66 9.02 -3.35
CA GLY A 129 6.32 9.53 -3.05
C GLY A 129 5.34 8.51 -2.44
N ALA A 130 5.79 7.28 -2.15
CA ALA A 130 4.97 6.31 -1.43
C ALA A 130 4.49 6.88 -0.08
N LEU A 131 3.22 6.63 0.26
CA LEU A 131 2.63 7.01 1.54
C LEU A 131 3.32 6.23 2.66
N THR A 132 4.03 6.94 3.54
CA THR A 132 4.79 6.35 4.65
C THR A 132 3.98 6.19 5.94
N ASN A 133 2.71 6.59 5.96
CA ASN A 133 1.78 6.38 7.07
C ASN A 133 0.41 5.83 6.59
N PRO A 134 0.38 4.65 5.93
CA PRO A 134 -0.85 4.09 5.37
C PRO A 134 -1.88 3.66 6.42
N ASP A 135 -1.50 3.45 7.69
CA ASP A 135 -2.42 3.02 8.74
C ASP A 135 -3.12 4.20 9.43
N GLY A 136 -2.89 5.42 8.95
CA GLY A 136 -3.49 6.64 9.51
C GLY A 136 -2.87 7.10 10.83
N GLY A 137 -1.73 6.52 11.21
CA GLY A 137 -0.92 7.01 12.33
C GLY A 137 -0.40 8.42 12.08
N LEU A 138 0.09 9.08 13.14
CA LEU A 138 0.78 10.36 12.98
C LEU A 138 1.95 10.18 12.01
N SER A 139 2.15 11.16 11.12
CA SER A 139 3.20 11.14 10.10
C SER A 139 4.53 11.72 10.60
N GLU A 140 4.51 12.57 11.63
CA GLU A 140 5.71 13.20 12.18
C GLU A 140 5.67 13.33 13.72
N PRO A 141 6.82 13.12 14.40
CA PRO A 141 6.92 13.34 15.84
C PRO A 141 6.58 14.78 16.22
N GLY A 142 5.71 14.94 17.21
CA GLY A 142 5.39 16.27 17.76
C GLY A 142 4.30 17.03 17.02
N PHE A 143 3.59 16.43 16.06
CA PHE A 143 2.32 16.98 15.57
C PHE A 143 1.29 16.93 16.71
N ARG A 144 1.17 18.02 17.48
CA ARG A 144 0.27 18.09 18.63
C ARG A 144 -1.12 18.46 18.12
N SER A 145 -2.15 18.12 18.89
CA SER A 145 -3.52 18.62 18.67
C SER A 145 -3.59 20.16 18.58
N LYS A 146 -2.57 20.86 19.07
CA LYS A 146 -2.40 22.31 18.89
C LYS A 146 -2.13 22.70 17.45
N ASP A 147 -1.39 21.91 16.68
CA ASP A 147 -1.14 22.14 15.26
C ASP A 147 -2.40 21.84 14.43
N LEU A 148 -3.21 20.86 14.84
CA LEU A 148 -4.56 20.67 14.30
C LEU A 148 -5.47 21.86 14.62
N LYS A 149 -5.36 22.41 15.83
CA LYS A 149 -6.16 23.56 16.26
C LYS A 149 -5.72 24.85 15.56
N ILE A 150 -4.41 25.08 15.41
CA ILE A 150 -3.84 26.18 14.63
C ILE A 150 -4.26 26.04 13.16
N LYS A 151 -4.15 24.85 12.56
CA LYS A 151 -4.62 24.63 11.19
C LYS A 151 -6.13 24.84 11.06
N ARG A 152 -6.93 24.40 12.03
CA ARG A 152 -8.39 24.65 12.04
C ARG A 152 -8.71 26.13 12.19
N GLU A 153 -7.99 26.85 13.05
CA GLU A 153 -8.13 28.30 13.27
C GLU A 153 -7.66 29.11 12.04
N GLU A 154 -6.57 28.68 11.39
CA GLU A 154 -6.03 29.27 10.16
C GLU A 154 -6.97 29.01 8.97
N VAL A 155 -7.44 27.77 8.79
CA VAL A 155 -8.45 27.41 7.77
C VAL A 155 -9.75 28.16 8.00
N THR A 156 -10.25 28.24 9.25
CA THR A 156 -11.45 29.06 9.56
C THR A 156 -11.23 30.57 9.47
N THR A 157 -9.98 31.05 9.41
CA THR A 157 -9.66 32.47 9.17
C THR A 157 -9.57 32.74 7.66
N ILE A 158 -9.05 31.79 6.89
CA ILE A 158 -9.03 31.84 5.41
C ILE A 158 -10.46 31.73 4.86
N GLU A 159 -11.29 30.81 5.38
CA GLU A 159 -12.71 30.70 5.03
C GLU A 159 -13.53 31.93 5.48
N ARG A 160 -13.15 32.58 6.59
CA ARG A 160 -13.77 33.86 7.03
C ARG A 160 -13.29 35.08 6.26
N ARG A 161 -12.22 34.98 5.47
CA ARG A 161 -11.97 35.91 4.36
C ARG A 161 -12.80 35.45 3.15
N PHE A 162 -14.11 35.55 3.28
CA PHE A 162 -14.99 35.49 2.13
C PHE A 162 -14.79 36.77 1.32
N ILE A 163 -14.09 36.67 0.20
CA ILE A 163 -13.90 37.75 -0.76
C ILE A 163 -15.08 37.66 -1.73
N GLU A 164 -16.04 38.56 -1.59
CA GLU A 164 -17.24 38.56 -2.43
C GLU A 164 -16.88 38.79 -3.90
N CYS A 165 -17.38 37.91 -4.76
CA CYS A 165 -17.24 38.11 -6.20
C CYS A 165 -18.09 39.30 -6.61
N ARG A 166 -17.47 40.33 -7.17
CA ARG A 166 -18.19 41.38 -7.89
C ARG A 166 -18.15 41.15 -9.39
N THR A 167 -19.17 41.65 -10.07
CA THR A 167 -19.32 41.56 -11.53
C THR A 167 -18.51 42.59 -12.30
N ASP A 168 -18.00 43.62 -11.63
CA ASP A 168 -17.36 44.79 -12.25
C ASP A 168 -15.83 44.70 -12.30
N VAL A 169 -15.22 43.82 -11.51
CA VAL A 169 -13.77 43.56 -11.52
C VAL A 169 -13.52 42.07 -11.33
N TRP A 170 -12.64 41.50 -12.17
CA TRP A 170 -12.24 40.11 -12.04
C TRP A 170 -11.13 39.97 -11.00
N LEU A 171 -11.40 39.23 -9.90
CA LEU A 171 -10.40 38.87 -8.89
C LEU A 171 -10.18 37.36 -8.94
N ASP A 172 -8.95 36.94 -9.21
CA ASP A 172 -8.52 35.53 -9.29
C ASP A 172 -8.79 34.75 -7.99
N ASP A 173 -8.82 35.42 -6.85
CA ASP A 173 -8.96 34.82 -5.51
C ASP A 173 -10.41 34.81 -4.97
N CYS A 174 -11.43 35.02 -5.82
CA CYS A 174 -12.80 35.05 -5.33
C CYS A 174 -13.36 33.65 -4.95
N ASN A 175 -14.03 33.55 -3.79
CA ASN A 175 -14.56 32.31 -3.22
C ASN A 175 -16.10 32.23 -3.07
N GLY A 176 -16.86 33.12 -3.72
CA GLY A 176 -18.32 32.92 -3.92
C GLY A 176 -19.15 34.20 -4.08
N TRP A 177 -20.43 34.02 -4.46
CA TRP A 177 -21.42 35.09 -4.54
C TRP A 177 -22.39 35.01 -3.35
N SER A 178 -22.71 36.14 -2.74
CA SER A 178 -23.65 36.24 -1.63
C SER A 178 -25.04 35.74 -2.09
N ALA A 179 -25.63 34.77 -1.38
CA ALA A 179 -26.97 34.29 -1.71
C ALA A 179 -28.01 35.43 -1.53
N PRO A 180 -28.99 35.58 -2.43
CA PRO A 180 -30.06 36.55 -2.25
C PRO A 180 -30.90 36.19 -1.01
N GLU A 181 -31.37 37.22 -0.29
CA GLU A 181 -32.13 37.09 0.96
C GLU A 181 -33.23 36.01 0.88
N PRO A 182 -33.45 35.22 1.96
CA PRO A 182 -34.44 34.17 1.92
C PRO A 182 -35.83 34.78 1.73
N VAL A 183 -36.44 34.52 0.58
CA VAL A 183 -37.85 34.81 0.33
C VAL A 183 -38.66 34.04 1.37
N VAL A 184 -39.30 34.78 2.28
CA VAL A 184 -40.24 34.24 3.28
C VAL A 184 -41.32 33.44 2.55
N LYS A 185 -41.31 32.11 2.70
CA LYS A 185 -42.38 31.25 2.21
C LYS A 185 -43.65 31.56 3.01
N ARG A 186 -44.62 32.17 2.33
CA ARG A 186 -46.00 32.31 2.82
C ARG A 186 -46.59 30.90 2.96
N GLU A 187 -47.04 30.55 4.16
CA GLU A 187 -47.73 29.29 4.44
C GLU A 187 -48.98 29.17 3.57
N VAL A 188 -49.04 28.11 2.75
CA VAL A 188 -50.28 27.64 2.14
C VAL A 188 -50.59 26.29 2.80
N ILE A 189 -51.68 26.30 3.56
CA ILE A 189 -52.30 25.15 4.19
C ILE A 189 -53.08 24.40 3.10
N GLU A 190 -52.73 23.13 2.84
CA GLU A 190 -53.59 22.19 2.10
C GLU A 190 -53.73 20.87 2.88
N PRO A 191 -54.94 20.26 2.88
CA PRO A 191 -55.33 19.20 3.81
C PRO A 191 -54.83 17.80 3.43
N ALA A 192 -54.80 16.93 4.45
CA ALA A 192 -54.22 15.59 4.49
C ALA A 192 -54.72 14.61 3.40
N PRO A 193 -53.84 13.72 2.87
CA PRO A 193 -54.26 12.59 2.05
C PRO A 193 -54.59 11.33 2.87
N GLU A 194 -55.60 10.60 2.38
CA GLU A 194 -56.20 9.35 2.87
C GLU A 194 -55.25 8.13 2.85
N PRO A 195 -55.54 7.05 3.62
CA PRO A 195 -54.63 5.93 3.81
C PRO A 195 -54.59 4.94 2.63
N VAL A 196 -53.39 4.69 2.11
CA VAL A 196 -53.12 3.70 1.06
C VAL A 196 -53.05 2.27 1.63
N VAL A 197 -53.80 1.38 0.99
CA VAL A 197 -53.94 -0.06 1.26
C VAL A 197 -52.62 -0.82 1.09
N LYS A 198 -52.31 -1.69 2.05
CA LYS A 198 -51.18 -2.63 2.03
C LYS A 198 -51.31 -3.63 0.89
N ARG A 199 -50.25 -3.79 0.09
CA ARG A 199 -50.12 -4.88 -0.90
C ARG A 199 -49.31 -6.00 -0.25
N GLU A 200 -49.94 -7.16 -0.07
CA GLU A 200 -49.33 -8.40 0.43
C GLU A 200 -48.30 -8.94 -0.57
N ALA A 201 -47.15 -9.39 -0.05
CA ALA A 201 -46.09 -10.05 -0.80
C ALA A 201 -46.27 -11.58 -0.70
N GLU A 202 -46.23 -12.26 -1.84
CA GLU A 202 -46.27 -13.72 -1.94
C GLU A 202 -44.96 -14.38 -1.47
N PRO A 203 -44.99 -15.61 -0.96
CA PRO A 203 -43.81 -16.31 -0.43
C PRO A 203 -43.03 -17.08 -1.50
N GLU A 204 -41.71 -16.90 -1.53
CA GLU A 204 -40.78 -17.73 -2.32
C GLU A 204 -40.23 -18.93 -1.52
N PRO A 205 -39.83 -20.03 -2.20
CA PRO A 205 -39.77 -21.39 -1.65
C PRO A 205 -38.49 -21.78 -0.88
N GLU A 206 -38.63 -22.88 -0.13
CA GLU A 206 -37.69 -23.47 0.85
C GLU A 206 -36.28 -23.80 0.30
N PRO A 207 -35.22 -23.71 1.13
CA PRO A 207 -33.87 -24.09 0.74
C PRO A 207 -33.62 -25.62 0.80
N GLU A 208 -33.13 -26.16 -0.32
CA GLU A 208 -32.69 -27.55 -0.46
C GLU A 208 -31.48 -27.90 0.41
N ALA A 209 -31.44 -29.18 0.81
CA ALA A 209 -30.59 -29.76 1.84
C ALA A 209 -29.10 -29.85 1.48
N ALA A 210 -28.28 -29.70 2.53
CA ALA A 210 -26.83 -29.89 2.52
C ALA A 210 -26.40 -31.36 2.22
N PRO A 211 -25.28 -31.59 1.51
CA PRO A 211 -24.66 -32.91 1.46
C PRO A 211 -23.76 -33.18 2.68
N THR A 212 -23.96 -34.35 3.29
CA THR A 212 -23.18 -34.93 4.39
C THR A 212 -21.73 -35.31 4.02
N PRO A 213 -20.80 -35.38 4.99
CA PRO A 213 -19.35 -35.47 4.76
C PRO A 213 -18.86 -36.88 4.39
N ALA A 214 -17.87 -36.96 3.50
CA ALA A 214 -17.15 -38.17 3.16
C ALA A 214 -15.96 -38.42 4.12
N ALA A 215 -15.75 -39.70 4.42
CA ALA A 215 -14.87 -40.23 5.47
C ALA A 215 -13.35 -40.05 5.23
N GLU A 216 -12.64 -39.86 6.34
CA GLU A 216 -11.17 -39.83 6.46
C GLU A 216 -10.52 -41.21 6.22
N PRO A 217 -9.28 -41.27 5.73
CA PRO A 217 -8.37 -42.37 6.04
C PRO A 217 -7.36 -41.99 7.14
N ALA A 218 -7.16 -42.95 8.03
CA ALA A 218 -6.40 -42.86 9.28
C ALA A 218 -4.91 -42.48 9.11
N VAL A 219 -4.43 -41.57 9.97
CA VAL A 219 -3.00 -41.34 10.21
C VAL A 219 -2.67 -41.72 11.65
N VAL A 220 -1.63 -42.55 11.76
CA VAL A 220 -1.04 -43.14 12.97
C VAL A 220 -0.50 -42.05 13.90
N LYS A 221 -0.93 -42.08 15.17
CA LYS A 221 -0.44 -41.22 16.25
C LYS A 221 0.99 -41.62 16.64
N ARG A 222 1.92 -40.65 16.70
CA ARG A 222 3.14 -40.74 17.52
C ARG A 222 2.85 -40.04 18.83
N ASP A 223 3.05 -40.76 19.92
CA ASP A 223 2.95 -40.25 21.28
C ASP A 223 4.10 -39.25 21.56
N VAL A 224 3.73 -38.02 21.92
CA VAL A 224 4.59 -37.08 22.64
C VAL A 224 3.74 -36.50 23.77
N GLU A 225 4.14 -36.79 25.00
CA GLU A 225 3.56 -36.26 26.24
C GLU A 225 3.44 -34.73 26.18
N ALA A 226 2.21 -34.24 26.32
CA ALA A 226 1.89 -32.83 26.47
C ALA A 226 1.51 -32.52 27.93
N ALA A 227 2.17 -31.50 28.49
CA ALA A 227 1.80 -30.83 29.74
C ALA A 227 0.38 -30.20 29.63
N PRO A 228 -0.33 -29.98 30.76
CA PRO A 228 -1.74 -29.59 30.71
C PRO A 228 -1.92 -28.14 30.24
N VAL A 229 -2.69 -27.95 29.17
CA VAL A 229 -3.16 -26.65 28.67
C VAL A 229 -4.52 -26.36 29.31
N GLU A 230 -4.62 -25.27 30.06
CA GLU A 230 -5.90 -24.73 30.54
C GLU A 230 -6.82 -24.36 29.37
N ASN A 231 -8.06 -24.83 29.42
CA ASN A 231 -9.12 -24.47 28.49
C ASN A 231 -9.48 -22.98 28.64
N LYS A 232 -8.90 -22.12 27.79
CA LYS A 232 -9.31 -20.72 27.69
C LYS A 232 -10.62 -20.64 26.92
N ALA A 233 -11.73 -20.54 27.65
CA ALA A 233 -13.06 -20.30 27.12
C ALA A 233 -13.05 -19.10 26.14
N LYS A 234 -13.67 -19.28 24.97
CA LYS A 234 -13.92 -18.23 24.00
C LYS A 234 -14.71 -17.11 24.70
N ARG A 235 -14.12 -15.91 24.78
CA ARG A 235 -14.77 -14.74 25.37
C ARG A 235 -15.91 -14.31 24.44
N ALA A 236 -17.13 -14.72 24.76
CA ALA A 236 -18.31 -14.18 24.13
C ALA A 236 -18.38 -12.68 24.48
N ILE A 237 -18.59 -11.81 23.49
CA ILE A 237 -18.83 -10.39 23.75
C ILE A 237 -20.26 -10.30 24.28
N GLU A 238 -20.41 -10.15 25.59
CA GLU A 238 -21.73 -10.17 26.25
C GLU A 238 -22.65 -9.00 25.83
N ASN A 239 -22.15 -8.02 25.06
CA ASN A 239 -22.91 -6.84 24.65
C ASN A 239 -22.58 -6.44 23.21
N PHE A 240 -22.84 -7.30 22.23
CA PHE A 240 -22.71 -6.92 20.82
C PHE A 240 -23.87 -5.99 20.42
N VAL A 241 -23.52 -4.78 19.98
CA VAL A 241 -24.39 -3.72 19.49
C VAL A 241 -24.00 -3.47 18.04
N GLU A 242 -24.90 -3.82 17.13
CA GLU A 242 -24.70 -3.68 15.69
C GLU A 242 -24.65 -2.19 15.28
N CYS A 243 -23.66 -1.85 14.46
CA CYS A 243 -23.59 -0.53 13.84
C CYS A 243 -24.67 -0.42 12.75
N SER A 244 -25.46 0.66 12.78
CA SER A 244 -26.44 0.99 11.74
C SER A 244 -25.84 1.96 10.71
N THR A 245 -26.22 1.80 9.44
CA THR A 245 -25.88 2.76 8.37
C THR A 245 -26.77 3.99 8.34
N ASP A 246 -27.94 3.95 8.99
CA ASP A 246 -28.95 5.02 8.92
C ASP A 246 -28.89 5.98 10.11
N VAL A 247 -28.43 5.50 11.26
CA VAL A 247 -28.28 6.30 12.49
C VAL A 247 -26.93 6.00 13.13
N TRP A 248 -26.16 7.07 13.36
CA TRP A 248 -24.83 6.93 13.94
C TRP A 248 -24.93 6.71 15.46
N LEU A 249 -24.43 5.55 15.92
CA LEU A 249 -24.40 5.17 17.33
C LEU A 249 -22.93 5.09 17.80
N ASP A 250 -22.56 5.98 18.73
CA ASP A 250 -21.22 6.09 19.29
C ASP A 250 -20.70 4.80 19.98
N ASN A 251 -21.60 3.92 20.40
CA ASN A 251 -21.27 2.74 21.21
C ASN A 251 -21.44 1.40 20.47
N CYS A 252 -21.50 1.40 19.13
CA CYS A 252 -21.57 0.15 18.39
C CYS A 252 -20.21 -0.56 18.34
N ASN A 253 -20.22 -1.90 18.42
CA ASN A 253 -18.99 -2.71 18.54
C ASN A 253 -18.93 -3.88 17.55
N GLY A 254 -19.69 -3.79 16.45
CA GLY A 254 -19.39 -4.47 15.20
C GLY A 254 -20.46 -4.30 14.12
N TRP A 255 -20.08 -4.70 12.91
CA TRP A 255 -20.97 -4.79 11.76
C TRP A 255 -21.37 -6.26 11.56
N PRO A 256 -22.61 -6.59 11.15
CA PRO A 256 -22.99 -7.94 10.78
C PRO A 256 -22.18 -8.49 9.60
#